data_AF-A0A0G4P6R0-F1
#
_entry.id   AF-A0A0G4P6R0-F1
#
_cell.length_a   1.000
_cell.length_b   1.000
_cell.length_c   1.000
_cell.angle_alpha   90.00
_cell.angle_beta   90.00
_cell.angle_gamma   90.00
#
_symmetry.space_group_name_H-M   'P 1'
#
loop_
_entity.id
_entity.type
_entity.pdbx_description
1 polymer ?
#
loop_
_entity_poly.entity_id
_entity_poly.type
_entity_poly.pdbx_seq_one_letter_code
_entity_poly.pdbx_strand_id
1 'polypeptide(L)'
;MPRHMQDAFPPPQSIMAWNENLEDLQTSLAGGALERALLCVLELGMLVGHYESQGVLYDLPVSDRMVLAGMSIGLFSAAAVATSSFLFELAHTGSTSVRVAFRFGLHVGQVSHMLEPRGEVRKS
;
A
#
# COMPACT_ATOMS: atom_id res chain seq x y z
N MET A 1 -9.84 -1.75 -13.16
CA MET A 1 -9.71 -0.28 -13.07
C MET A 1 -10.42 0.37 -14.24
N PRO A 2 -11.07 1.53 -14.06
CA PRO A 2 -11.59 2.34 -15.16
C PRO A 2 -10.48 2.74 -16.15
N ARG A 3 -10.78 2.86 -17.45
CA ARG A 3 -9.79 3.09 -18.51
C ARG A 3 -8.98 4.40 -18.33
N HIS A 4 -9.63 5.48 -17.88
CA HIS A 4 -8.96 6.77 -17.63
C HIS A 4 -7.88 6.75 -16.54
N MET A 5 -7.85 5.70 -15.70
CA MET A 5 -6.79 5.50 -14.70
C MET A 5 -5.61 4.68 -15.24
N GLN A 6 -5.80 3.94 -16.34
CA GLN A 6 -4.74 3.13 -16.94
C GLN A 6 -3.75 4.02 -17.71
N ASP A 7 -4.21 5.12 -18.28
CA ASP A 7 -3.34 6.08 -18.98
C ASP A 7 -2.34 6.77 -18.03
N ALA A 8 -2.69 6.91 -16.74
CA ALA A 8 -1.82 7.45 -15.70
C ALA A 8 -0.84 6.42 -15.10
N PHE A 9 -1.05 5.13 -15.40
CA PHE A 9 -0.25 4.03 -14.88
C PHE A 9 0.32 3.25 -16.06
N PRO A 10 1.47 3.68 -16.65
CA PRO A 10 2.16 2.83 -17.60
C PRO A 10 2.40 1.46 -16.94
N PRO A 11 2.14 0.33 -17.64
CA PRO A 11 2.24 -0.99 -17.04
C PRO A 11 3.67 -1.16 -16.48
N PRO A 12 3.84 -1.24 -15.15
CA PRO A 12 5.19 -1.23 -14.60
C PRO A 12 5.83 -2.58 -14.84
N GLN A 13 6.99 -2.59 -15.50
CA GLN A 13 7.91 -3.72 -15.43
C GLN A 13 8.66 -3.72 -14.08
N SER A 14 8.71 -2.58 -13.38
CA SER A 14 9.30 -2.40 -12.05
C SER A 14 8.81 -1.11 -11.39
N ILE A 15 8.72 -1.08 -10.06
CA ILE A 15 8.42 0.11 -9.23
C ILE A 15 9.38 1.27 -9.56
N MET A 16 10.63 0.96 -9.95
CA MET A 16 11.64 1.96 -10.31
C MET A 16 11.31 2.75 -11.58
N ALA A 17 10.50 2.21 -12.49
CA ALA A 17 10.11 2.89 -13.72
C ALA A 17 9.24 4.14 -13.47
N TRP A 18 8.70 4.29 -12.25
CA TRP A 18 7.89 5.44 -11.86
C TRP A 18 8.70 6.62 -11.34
N ASN A 19 10.01 6.46 -11.15
CA ASN A 19 10.88 7.56 -10.73
C ASN A 19 10.95 8.68 -11.79
N GLU A 20 10.81 8.34 -13.07
CA GLU A 20 10.92 9.31 -14.17
C GLU A 20 9.70 10.25 -14.27
N ASN A 21 8.54 9.84 -13.75
CA ASN A 21 7.29 10.62 -13.80
C ASN A 21 6.73 10.90 -12.40
N LEU A 22 7.60 11.02 -11.40
CA LEU A 22 7.20 11.08 -10.00
C LEU A 22 6.33 12.30 -9.69
N GLU A 23 6.61 13.46 -10.31
CA GLU A 23 5.83 14.69 -10.12
C GLU A 23 4.39 14.57 -10.65
N ASP A 24 4.23 14.02 -11.85
CA ASP A 24 2.92 13.76 -12.45
C ASP A 24 2.14 12.69 -11.66
N LEU A 25 2.85 11.71 -11.13
CA LEU A 25 2.26 10.67 -10.30
C LEU A 25 1.75 11.25 -8.98
N GLN A 26 2.56 12.05 -8.27
CA GLN A 26 2.21 12.68 -6.99
C GLN A 26 1.00 13.62 -7.10
N THR A 27 0.86 14.32 -8.22
CA THR A 27 -0.30 15.19 -8.45
C THR A 27 -1.56 14.42 -8.82
N SER A 28 -1.42 13.22 -9.37
CA SER A 28 -2.53 12.34 -9.73
C SER A 28 -3.21 11.69 -8.53
N LEU A 29 -4.51 11.40 -8.69
CA LEU A 29 -5.28 10.58 -7.76
C LEU A 29 -4.64 9.19 -7.50
N ALA A 30 -3.94 8.68 -8.50
CA ALA A 30 -3.34 7.35 -8.44
C ALA A 30 -2.00 7.36 -7.67
N GLY A 31 -1.29 8.49 -7.60
CA GLY A 31 -0.06 8.61 -6.81
C GLY A 31 -0.30 8.59 -5.31
N GLY A 32 -1.33 9.29 -4.82
CA GLY A 32 -1.67 9.21 -3.38
C GLY A 32 -2.13 7.82 -2.96
N ALA A 33 -2.82 7.09 -3.83
CA ALA A 33 -3.16 5.69 -3.60
C ALA A 33 -1.93 4.77 -3.62
N LEU A 34 -0.98 5.08 -4.50
CA LEU A 34 0.24 4.32 -4.64
C LEU A 34 1.19 4.51 -3.47
N GLU A 35 1.40 5.75 -3.01
CA GLU A 35 2.21 6.06 -1.84
C GLU A 35 1.75 5.23 -0.63
N ARG A 36 0.43 5.14 -0.44
CA ARG A 36 -0.19 4.30 0.59
C ARG A 36 0.09 2.81 0.40
N ALA A 37 0.04 2.32 -0.84
CA ALA A 37 0.36 0.93 -1.15
C ALA A 37 1.84 0.61 -0.92
N LEU A 38 2.74 1.53 -1.30
CA LEU A 38 4.18 1.40 -1.08
C LEU A 38 4.54 1.44 0.41
N LEU A 39 3.84 2.25 1.22
CA LEU A 39 3.99 2.22 2.68
C LEU A 39 3.63 0.84 3.26
N CYS A 40 2.56 0.22 2.78
CA CYS A 40 2.18 -1.14 3.17
C CYS A 40 3.26 -2.17 2.77
N VAL A 41 3.82 -2.04 1.56
CA VAL A 41 4.95 -2.87 1.10
C VAL A 41 6.18 -2.68 2.01
N LEU A 42 6.49 -1.44 2.39
CA LEU A 42 7.61 -1.11 3.27
C LEU A 42 7.43 -1.73 4.65
N GLU A 43 6.26 -1.58 5.28
CA GLU A 43 5.96 -2.16 6.60
C GLU A 43 6.13 -3.69 6.61
N LEU A 44 5.56 -4.37 5.60
CA LEU A 44 5.69 -5.82 5.45
C LEU A 44 7.13 -6.24 5.16
N GLY A 45 7.83 -5.50 4.28
CA GLY A 45 9.22 -5.78 3.93
C GLY A 45 10.18 -5.61 5.10
N MET A 46 9.98 -4.58 5.93
CA MET A 46 10.75 -4.39 7.16
C MET A 46 10.54 -5.54 8.14
N LEU A 47 9.30 -6.02 8.28
CA LEU A 47 9.02 -7.17 9.14
C LEU A 47 9.69 -8.45 8.62
N VAL A 48 9.58 -8.73 7.32
CA VAL A 48 10.24 -9.89 6.70
C VAL A 48 11.74 -9.81 6.89
N GLY A 49 12.35 -8.67 6.56
CA GLY A 49 13.79 -8.45 6.71
C GLY A 49 14.26 -8.55 8.17
N HIS A 50 13.44 -8.15 9.15
CA HIS A 50 13.74 -8.32 10.56
C HIS A 50 13.89 -9.79 10.96
N TYR A 51 12.95 -10.65 10.56
CA TYR A 51 13.01 -12.08 10.86
C TYR A 51 14.12 -12.80 10.07
N GLU A 52 14.30 -12.45 8.80
CA GLU A 52 15.34 -13.04 7.95
C GLU A 52 16.76 -12.67 8.42
N SER A 53 16.99 -11.41 8.78
CA SER A 53 18.32 -10.94 9.22
C SER A 53 18.77 -11.56 10.55
N GLN A 54 17.82 -11.94 11.41
CA GLN A 54 18.10 -12.60 12.69
C GLN A 54 18.13 -14.12 12.57
N GLY A 55 17.72 -14.69 11.44
CA GLY A 55 17.57 -16.13 11.27
C GLY A 55 16.55 -16.75 12.24
N VAL A 56 15.61 -15.95 12.75
CA VAL A 56 14.59 -16.40 13.69
C VAL A 56 13.33 -16.83 12.96
N LEU A 57 12.70 -17.89 13.46
CA LEU A 57 11.40 -18.32 12.95
C LEU A 57 10.37 -17.22 13.20
N TYR A 58 9.46 -17.09 12.24
CA TYR A 58 8.30 -16.23 12.37
C TYR A 58 7.35 -16.82 13.39
N ASP A 59 7.50 -16.33 14.60
CA ASP A 59 6.71 -16.69 15.76
C ASP A 59 6.14 -15.40 16.33
N LEU A 60 4.90 -15.07 15.94
CA LEU A 60 4.15 -14.07 16.68
C LEU A 60 3.72 -14.71 18.00
N PRO A 61 3.98 -14.08 19.15
CA PRO A 61 3.58 -14.63 20.43
C PRO A 61 2.05 -14.67 20.51
N VAL A 62 1.46 -15.81 20.14
CA VAL A 62 0.02 -16.09 20.25
C VAL A 62 -0.33 -16.27 21.73
N SER A 63 -0.37 -15.16 22.45
CA SER A 63 -1.00 -15.07 23.75
C SER A 63 -2.39 -14.47 23.57
N ASP A 64 -3.35 -14.89 24.40
CA ASP A 64 -4.75 -14.38 24.43
C ASP A 64 -4.89 -12.84 24.53
N ARG A 65 -3.77 -12.12 24.71
CA ARG A 65 -3.70 -10.67 24.89
C ARG A 65 -2.87 -9.95 23.83
N MET A 66 -2.30 -10.64 22.84
CA MET A 66 -1.55 -9.98 21.78
C MET A 66 -2.52 -9.28 20.83
N VAL A 67 -2.43 -7.95 20.78
CA VAL A 67 -3.22 -7.14 19.85
C VAL A 67 -2.26 -6.48 18.87
N LEU A 68 -2.48 -6.73 17.58
CA LEU A 68 -1.77 -6.04 16.51
C LEU A 68 -2.66 -4.91 16.01
N ALA A 69 -2.20 -3.68 16.18
CA ALA A 69 -2.87 -2.49 15.72
C ALA A 69 -2.10 -1.88 14.55
N GLY A 70 -2.82 -1.32 13.58
CA GLY A 70 -2.25 -0.54 12.50
C GLY A 70 -3.00 0.78 12.37
N MET A 71 -2.28 1.87 12.18
CA MET A 71 -2.88 3.18 11.98
C MET A 71 -3.13 3.43 10.50
N SER A 72 -4.34 3.88 10.15
CA SER A 72 -4.70 4.21 8.76
C SER A 72 -4.48 3.01 7.82
N ILE A 73 -3.58 3.15 6.83
CA ILE A 73 -3.26 2.07 5.87
C ILE A 73 -2.50 0.91 6.51
N GLY A 74 -1.78 1.16 7.61
CA GLY A 74 -1.03 0.13 8.33
C GLY A 74 -1.93 -0.93 8.97
N LEU A 75 -3.25 -0.69 9.07
CA LEU A 75 -4.22 -1.71 9.48
C LEU A 75 -4.23 -2.90 8.50
N PHE A 76 -4.01 -2.68 7.21
CA PHE A 76 -3.94 -3.77 6.22
C PHE A 76 -2.67 -4.61 6.38
N SER A 77 -1.55 -3.97 6.73
CA SER A 77 -0.30 -4.66 7.09
C SER A 77 -0.49 -5.47 8.37
N ALA A 78 -1.09 -4.87 9.41
CA ALA A 78 -1.44 -5.55 10.64
C ALA A 78 -2.34 -6.77 10.40
N ALA A 79 -3.39 -6.62 9.57
CA ALA A 79 -4.26 -7.73 9.22
C ALA A 79 -3.51 -8.86 8.49
N ALA A 80 -2.61 -8.54 7.55
CA ALA A 80 -1.79 -9.55 6.87
C ALA A 80 -0.88 -10.30 7.84
N VAL A 81 -0.26 -9.60 8.78
CA VAL A 81 0.61 -10.19 9.81
C VAL A 81 -0.20 -11.07 10.76
N ALA A 82 -1.35 -10.59 11.26
CA ALA A 82 -2.19 -11.35 12.18
C ALA A 82 -2.79 -12.62 11.57
N THR A 83 -2.96 -12.66 10.24
CA THR A 83 -3.53 -13.80 9.52
C THR A 83 -2.48 -14.75 8.96
N SER A 84 -1.19 -14.39 9.05
CA SER A 84 -0.09 -15.23 8.57
C SER A 84 0.51 -16.02 9.72
N SER A 85 0.78 -17.31 9.49
CA SER A 85 1.50 -18.16 10.45
C SER A 85 2.97 -18.36 10.09
N PHE A 86 3.37 -17.97 8.87
CA PHE A 86 4.74 -18.12 8.35
C PHE A 86 5.11 -16.92 7.46
N LEU A 87 6.42 -16.66 7.29
CA LEU A 87 6.91 -15.56 6.42
C LEU A 87 6.48 -15.71 4.97
N PHE A 88 6.44 -16.93 4.44
CA PHE A 88 6.04 -17.14 3.05
C PHE A 88 4.53 -16.85 2.85
N GLU A 89 3.70 -17.19 3.85
CA GLU A 89 2.28 -16.81 3.89
C GLU A 89 2.12 -15.30 4.00
N LEU A 90 3.00 -14.63 4.75
CA LEU A 90 3.01 -13.17 4.87
C LEU A 90 3.28 -12.48 3.53
N ALA A 91 4.15 -13.04 2.68
CA ALA A 91 4.36 -12.51 1.34
C ALA A 91 3.10 -12.65 0.47
N HIS A 92 2.39 -13.78 0.58
CA HIS A 92 1.14 -14.01 -0.15
C HIS A 92 0.01 -13.10 0.33
N THR A 93 -0.28 -13.12 1.63
CA THR A 93 -1.35 -12.34 2.26
C THR A 93 -1.05 -10.85 2.22
N GLY A 94 0.22 -10.48 2.39
CA GLY A 94 0.72 -9.12 2.23
C GLY A 94 0.44 -8.56 0.83
N SER A 95 0.62 -9.35 -0.23
CA SER A 95 0.29 -8.91 -1.60
C SER A 95 -1.20 -8.55 -1.75
N THR A 96 -2.07 -9.28 -1.06
CA THR A 96 -3.51 -9.01 -1.04
C THR A 96 -3.81 -7.74 -0.26
N SER A 97 -3.19 -7.55 0.92
CA SER A 97 -3.30 -6.32 1.70
C SER A 97 -2.83 -5.09 0.92
N VAL A 98 -1.72 -5.17 0.19
CA VAL A 98 -1.21 -4.07 -0.66
C VAL A 98 -2.21 -3.72 -1.76
N ARG A 99 -2.82 -4.72 -2.41
CA ARG A 99 -3.87 -4.46 -3.41
C ARG A 99 -5.11 -3.81 -2.81
N VAL A 100 -5.52 -4.22 -1.61
CA VAL A 100 -6.65 -3.64 -0.90
C VAL A 100 -6.33 -2.20 -0.49
N ALA A 101 -5.15 -1.96 0.07
CA ALA A 101 -4.64 -0.64 0.44
C ALA A 101 -4.64 0.33 -0.76
N PHE A 102 -4.13 -0.12 -1.91
CA PHE A 102 -4.14 0.67 -3.14
C PHE A 102 -5.57 1.02 -3.58
N ARG A 103 -6.47 0.03 -3.67
CA ARG A 103 -7.86 0.26 -4.08
C ARG A 103 -8.61 1.16 -3.10
N PHE A 104 -8.35 1.01 -1.82
CA PHE A 104 -8.88 1.88 -0.78
C PHE A 104 -8.39 3.31 -0.96
N GLY A 105 -7.09 3.51 -1.24
CA GLY A 105 -6.52 4.81 -1.57
C GLY A 105 -7.20 5.49 -2.76
N LEU A 106 -7.44 4.75 -3.84
CA LEU A 106 -8.15 5.27 -5.02
C LEU A 106 -9.58 5.65 -4.68
N HIS A 107 -10.29 4.78 -3.96
CA HIS A 107 -11.68 5.02 -3.60
C HIS A 107 -11.83 6.24 -2.70
N VAL A 108 -11.00 6.35 -1.66
CA VAL A 108 -10.98 7.53 -0.77
C VAL A 108 -10.65 8.79 -1.55
N GLY A 109 -9.68 8.75 -2.47
CA GLY A 109 -9.36 9.91 -3.27
C GLY A 109 -10.46 10.30 -4.26
N GLN A 110 -11.19 9.34 -4.83
CA GLN A 110 -12.38 9.61 -5.66
C GLN A 110 -13.48 10.30 -4.85
N VAL A 111 -13.81 9.76 -3.68
CA VAL A 111 -14.83 10.33 -2.79
C VAL A 111 -14.39 11.71 -2.31
N SER A 112 -13.12 11.89 -1.94
CA SER A 112 -12.56 13.19 -1.55
C SER A 112 -12.69 14.22 -2.68
N HIS A 113 -12.42 13.83 -3.93
CA HIS A 113 -12.58 14.71 -5.09
C HIS A 113 -14.05 15.07 -5.37
N MET A 114 -14.99 14.18 -5.06
CA MET A 114 -16.42 14.48 -5.17
C MET A 114 -16.88 15.49 -4.11
N LEU A 115 -16.29 15.44 -2.92
CA LEU A 115 -16.61 16.35 -1.81
C LEU A 115 -15.95 17.71 -1.97
N GLU A 116 -14.69 17.73 -2.38
CA GLU A 116 -13.91 18.94 -2.61
C GLU A 116 -13.17 18.81 -3.94
N PRO A 117 -13.80 19.27 -5.05
CA PRO A 117 -13.15 19.29 -6.34
C PRO A 117 -11.91 20.17 -6.23
N ARG A 118 -10.73 19.62 -6.56
CA ARG A 118 -9.53 20.45 -6.67
C ARG A 118 -9.78 21.47 -7.77
N GLY A 119 -9.91 22.75 -7.39
CA GLY A 119 -10.23 23.83 -8.32
C GLY A 119 -9.28 23.80 -9.51
N GLU A 120 -9.82 23.94 -10.72
CA GLU A 120 -9.05 24.08 -11.94
C GLU A 120 -7.97 25.15 -11.73
N VAL A 121 -6.71 24.78 -11.88
CA VAL A 121 -5.62 25.74 -11.98
C VAL A 121 -5.89 26.55 -13.25
N ARG A 122 -6.49 27.74 -13.07
CA ARG A 122 -6.68 28.72 -14.13
C ARG A 122 -5.30 29.12 -14.63
N LYS A 123 -4.88 28.54 -15.75
CA LYS A 123 -3.73 29.04 -16.51
C LYS A 123 -4.10 30.45 -16.98
N SER A 124 -3.51 31.45 -16.31
CA SER A 124 -3.51 32.85 -16.73
C SER A 124 -2.45 33.07 -17.81
#